data_AF-A0A1C5LBU2-F1
#
_entry.id   AF-A0A1C5LBU2-F1
#
_cell.length_a   1.000
_cell.length_b   1.000
_cell.length_c   1.000
_cell.angle_alpha   90.00
_cell.angle_beta   90.00
_cell.angle_gamma   90.00
#
_symmetry.space_group_name_H-M   'P 1'
#
loop_
_entity.id
_entity.type
_entity.pdbx_description
1 polymer ?
#
loop_
_entity_poly.entity_id
_entity_poly.type
_entity_poly.pdbx_seq_one_letter_code
_entity_poly.pdbx_strand_id
1 'polypeptide(L)'
;MTLSRNDRYRLTNRERDILDILWESGKSMVASEITSMRDDLSINTVQAVLKKLLQKKLIAVDEIVYSGTVLSRSYKPTMTPDQFEIQKFENAFSKVSGKPFSPSSFVATLLEEEKDTSDLLSEIDSLEQLISQKREELSKKN
;
A
#
# COMPACT_ATOMS: atom_id res chain seq x y z
N MET A 1 23.03 -3.44 2.60
CA MET A 1 22.23 -2.67 3.56
C MET A 1 20.79 -3.18 3.51
N THR A 2 20.40 -3.99 4.48
CA THR A 2 19.01 -4.38 4.71
C THR A 2 18.25 -3.14 5.17
N LEU A 3 17.34 -2.62 4.35
CA LEU A 3 16.42 -1.57 4.80
C LEU A 3 15.67 -2.11 6.02
N SER A 4 15.71 -1.36 7.13
CA SER A 4 14.84 -1.63 8.27
C SER A 4 13.40 -1.74 7.77
N ARG A 5 12.66 -2.76 8.26
CA ARG A 5 11.27 -3.05 7.90
C ARG A 5 10.35 -1.80 8.00
N ASN A 6 10.79 -0.79 8.74
CA ASN A 6 10.06 0.42 9.08
C ASN A 6 10.23 1.66 8.18
N ASP A 7 11.20 1.70 7.26
CA ASP A 7 11.38 2.84 6.33
C ASP A 7 10.81 2.56 4.93
N ARG A 8 10.21 1.37 4.71
CA ARG A 8 9.69 1.00 3.39
C ARG A 8 8.52 1.88 2.95
N TYR A 9 7.65 2.31 3.88
CA TYR A 9 6.45 3.10 3.59
C TYR A 9 6.68 4.62 3.56
N ARG A 10 7.90 5.10 3.86
CA ARG A 10 8.25 6.52 3.72
C ARG A 10 8.65 6.81 2.28
N LEU A 11 7.74 7.38 1.51
CA LEU A 11 7.97 7.69 0.09
C LEU A 11 8.26 9.17 -0.09
N THR A 12 9.21 9.48 -0.96
CA THR A 12 9.35 10.82 -1.55
C THR A 12 8.23 11.07 -2.57
N ASN A 13 7.96 12.32 -2.92
CA ASN A 13 6.94 12.67 -3.93
C ASN A 13 7.15 11.88 -5.24
N ARG A 14 8.41 11.78 -5.72
CA ARG A 14 8.74 11.03 -6.94
C ARG A 14 8.55 9.53 -6.81
N GLU A 15 8.80 8.96 -5.63
CA GLU A 15 8.51 7.55 -5.36
C GLU A 15 7.01 7.28 -5.36
N ARG A 16 6.21 8.20 -4.81
CA ARG A 16 4.75 8.11 -4.83
C ARG A 16 4.20 8.24 -6.25
N ASP A 17 4.63 9.25 -7.00
CA ASP A 17 4.19 9.48 -8.39
C ASP A 17 4.36 8.21 -9.26
N ILE A 18 5.53 7.58 -9.20
CA ILE A 18 5.82 6.39 -10.02
C ILE A 18 5.03 5.18 -9.55
N LEU A 19 4.79 5.05 -8.24
CA LEU A 19 3.98 3.96 -7.70
C LEU A 19 2.50 4.13 -8.07
N ASP A 20 1.98 5.36 -8.07
CA ASP A 20 0.63 5.70 -8.53
C ASP A 20 0.43 5.36 -10.00
N ILE A 21 1.38 5.74 -10.88
CA ILE A 21 1.35 5.36 -12.30
C ILE A 21 1.26 3.85 -12.46
N LEU A 22 2.06 3.09 -11.69
CA LEU A 22 2.04 1.64 -11.75
C LEU A 22 0.71 1.05 -11.25
N TRP A 23 0.09 1.62 -10.22
CA TRP A 23 -1.23 1.19 -9.75
C TRP A 23 -2.34 1.49 -10.76
N GLU A 24 -2.35 2.70 -11.33
CA GLU A 24 -3.34 3.12 -12.31
C GLU A 24 -3.25 2.32 -13.61
N SER A 25 -2.04 1.91 -14.00
CA SER A 25 -1.82 1.17 -15.25
C SER A 25 -2.49 -0.21 -15.26
N GLY A 26 -2.68 -0.84 -14.10
CA GLY A 26 -3.20 -2.21 -13.97
C GLY A 26 -2.35 -3.31 -14.61
N LYS A 27 -1.19 -2.99 -15.21
CA LYS A 27 -0.28 -3.92 -15.89
C LYS A 27 1.17 -3.66 -15.51
N SER A 28 2.07 -4.58 -15.83
CA SER A 28 3.50 -4.29 -15.66
C SER A 28 3.97 -3.28 -16.72
N MET A 29 4.87 -2.38 -16.32
CA MET A 29 5.38 -1.31 -17.18
C MET A 29 6.90 -1.27 -17.19
N VAL A 30 7.50 -0.97 -18.34
CA VAL A 30 8.94 -0.67 -18.44
C VAL A 30 9.21 0.79 -18.09
N ALA A 31 10.47 1.10 -17.75
CA ALA A 31 10.86 2.46 -17.34
C ALA A 31 10.55 3.54 -18.39
N SER A 32 10.65 3.22 -19.68
CA SER A 32 10.32 4.13 -20.78
C SER A 32 8.82 4.44 -20.84
N GLU A 33 7.96 3.45 -20.66
CA GLU A 33 6.50 3.66 -20.61
C GLU A 33 6.12 4.55 -19.41
N ILE A 34 6.72 4.33 -18.24
CA ILE A 34 6.47 5.17 -17.05
C ILE A 34 6.92 6.61 -17.30
N THR A 35 8.05 6.79 -17.99
CA THR A 35 8.58 8.12 -18.35
C THR A 35 7.62 8.83 -19.30
N SER A 36 6.98 8.12 -20.23
CA SER A 36 6.01 8.70 -21.16
C SER A 36 4.67 9.08 -20.54
N MET A 37 4.39 8.68 -19.29
CA MET A 37 3.13 9.02 -18.62
C MET A 37 3.11 10.45 -18.07
N ARG A 38 4.27 11.07 -17.84
CA ARG A 38 4.39 12.46 -17.39
C ARG A 38 5.62 13.15 -17.96
N ASP A 39 5.41 14.31 -18.59
CA ASP A 39 6.47 15.08 -19.25
C ASP A 39 7.57 15.61 -18.31
N ASP A 40 7.30 15.67 -17.01
CA ASP A 40 8.25 16.15 -15.99
C ASP A 40 9.15 15.04 -15.42
N LEU A 41 8.93 13.78 -15.81
CA LEU A 41 9.76 12.65 -15.40
C LEU A 41 10.88 12.39 -16.41
N SER A 42 12.12 12.36 -15.92
CA SER A 42 13.25 11.88 -16.73
C SER A 42 13.44 10.37 -16.57
N ILE A 43 13.92 9.70 -17.63
CA ILE A 43 14.22 8.26 -17.59
C ILE A 43 15.20 7.90 -16.45
N ASN A 44 16.16 8.78 -16.16
CA ASN A 44 17.13 8.59 -15.08
C ASN A 44 16.45 8.66 -13.70
N THR A 45 15.53 9.60 -13.52
CA THR A 45 14.72 9.71 -12.30
C THR A 45 13.88 8.46 -12.10
N VAL A 46 13.20 8.00 -13.15
CA VAL A 46 12.37 6.79 -13.11
C VAL A 46 13.21 5.57 -12.74
N GLN A 47 14.33 5.34 -13.40
CA GLN A 47 15.22 4.21 -13.10
C GLN A 47 15.76 4.25 -11.66
N ALA A 48 16.16 5.43 -11.17
CA ALA A 48 16.63 5.59 -9.80
C ALA A 48 15.54 5.29 -8.78
N VAL A 49 14.31 5.75 -9.02
CA VAL A 49 13.15 5.50 -8.15
C VAL A 49 12.73 4.04 -8.18
N LEU A 50 12.65 3.40 -9.35
CA LEU A 50 12.33 1.98 -9.48
C LEU A 50 13.31 1.11 -8.67
N LYS A 51 14.61 1.44 -8.70
CA LYS A 51 15.61 0.77 -7.87
C LYS A 51 15.31 0.88 -6.37
N LYS A 52 14.88 2.05 -5.89
CA LYS A 52 14.51 2.26 -4.48
C LYS A 52 13.22 1.52 -4.12
N LEU A 53 12.20 1.57 -4.98
CA LEU A 53 10.93 0.87 -4.78
C LEU A 53 11.10 -0.66 -4.73
N LEU A 54 12.01 -1.22 -5.55
CA LEU A 54 12.41 -2.64 -5.49
C LEU A 54 13.07 -2.97 -4.15
N GLN A 55 14.00 -2.13 -3.67
CA GLN A 55 14.63 -2.33 -2.37
C GLN A 55 13.62 -2.28 -1.21
N LYS A 56 12.62 -1.40 -1.30
CA LYS A 56 11.48 -1.30 -0.38
C LYS A 56 10.45 -2.44 -0.54
N LYS A 57 10.63 -3.31 -1.55
CA LYS A 57 9.72 -4.41 -1.92
C LYS A 57 8.28 -3.93 -2.20
N LEU A 58 8.11 -2.70 -2.70
CA LEU A 58 6.80 -2.16 -3.08
C LEU A 58 6.46 -2.46 -4.54
N ILE A 59 7.48 -2.77 -5.33
CA ILE A 59 7.34 -3.27 -6.69
C ILE A 59 8.20 -4.52 -6.87
N ALA A 60 7.89 -5.30 -7.90
CA ALA A 60 8.66 -6.46 -8.34
C ALA A 60 8.91 -6.39 -9.84
N VAL A 61 9.96 -7.08 -10.31
CA VAL A 61 10.14 -7.35 -11.73
C VAL A 61 9.12 -8.41 -12.12
N ASP A 62 8.35 -8.14 -13.17
CA ASP A 62 7.34 -9.06 -13.69
C ASP A 62 7.93 -9.88 -14.84
N GLU A 63 8.38 -9.21 -15.90
CA GLU A 63 8.91 -9.86 -17.10
C GLU A 63 10.13 -9.12 -17.67
N ILE A 64 10.79 -9.76 -18.63
CA ILE A 64 11.84 -9.15 -19.44
C ILE A 64 11.28 -9.02 -20.87
N VAL A 65 11.03 -7.78 -21.30
CA VAL A 65 10.38 -7.43 -22.58
C VAL A 65 11.22 -6.45 -23.38
N TYR A 66 10.97 -6.32 -24.68
CA TYR A 66 11.67 -5.34 -25.51
C TYR A 66 11.06 -3.93 -25.35
N SER A 67 11.89 -2.94 -25.07
CA SER A 67 11.56 -1.51 -25.18
C SER A 67 12.30 -0.94 -26.39
N GLY A 68 11.64 -0.94 -27.55
CA GLY A 68 12.30 -0.69 -28.83
C GLY A 68 13.25 -1.85 -29.17
N THR A 69 14.54 -1.57 -29.31
CA THR A 69 15.57 -2.60 -29.59
C THR A 69 16.24 -3.15 -28.33
N VAL A 70 15.93 -2.60 -27.15
CA VAL A 70 16.62 -2.92 -25.90
C VAL A 70 15.78 -3.84 -25.04
N LEU A 71 16.38 -4.94 -24.59
CA LEU A 71 15.79 -5.86 -23.63
C LEU A 71 15.70 -5.19 -22.24
N SER A 72 14.49 -5.05 -21.71
CA SER A 72 14.15 -4.22 -20.56
C SER A 72 13.29 -4.99 -19.55
N ARG A 73 13.40 -4.63 -18.26
CA ARG A 73 12.55 -5.21 -17.21
C ARG A 73 11.23 -4.44 -17.12
N SER A 74 10.11 -5.15 -17.06
CA SER A 74 8.82 -4.59 -16.65
C SER A 74 8.63 -4.72 -15.14
N TYR A 75 7.91 -3.77 -14.55
CA TYR A 75 7.70 -3.66 -13.13
C TYR A 75 6.21 -3.63 -12.80
N LYS A 76 5.82 -4.31 -11.72
CA LYS A 76 4.46 -4.26 -11.18
C LYS A 76 4.45 -3.97 -9.68
N PRO A 77 3.39 -3.33 -9.15
CA PRO A 77 3.19 -3.21 -7.71
C PRO A 77 3.07 -4.58 -7.04
N THR A 78 3.57 -4.70 -5.81
CA THR A 78 3.43 -5.93 -5.01
C THR A 78 2.18 -5.95 -4.13
N MET A 79 1.51 -4.81 -4.00
CA MET A 79 0.32 -4.62 -3.17
C MET A 79 -0.59 -3.57 -3.81
N THR A 80 -1.87 -3.55 -3.43
CA THR A 80 -2.83 -2.53 -3.88
C THR A 80 -2.62 -1.21 -3.11
N PRO A 81 -3.16 -0.07 -3.61
CA PRO A 81 -3.15 1.20 -2.88
C PRO A 81 -3.72 1.06 -1.46
N ASP A 82 -4.84 0.36 -1.30
CA ASP A 82 -5.50 0.17 0.00
C ASP A 82 -4.61 -0.63 0.97
N GLN A 83 -4.01 -1.72 0.48
CA GLN A 83 -3.06 -2.50 1.28
C GLN A 83 -1.85 -1.68 1.69
N PHE A 84 -1.38 -0.79 0.82
CA PHE A 84 -0.26 0.10 1.12
C PHE A 84 -0.62 1.08 2.25
N GLU A 85 -1.78 1.75 2.15
CA GLU A 85 -2.20 2.71 3.17
C GLU A 85 -2.50 2.03 4.52
N ILE A 86 -3.14 0.86 4.52
CA ILE A 86 -3.37 0.08 5.75
C ILE A 86 -2.02 -0.27 6.38
N GLN A 87 -1.09 -0.88 5.65
CA GLN A 87 0.22 -1.28 6.23
C GLN A 87 1.05 -0.07 6.68
N LYS A 88 0.96 1.06 5.97
CA LYS A 88 1.60 2.32 6.36
C LYS A 88 1.02 2.84 7.67
N PHE A 89 -0.30 2.78 7.82
CA PHE A 89 -1.01 3.15 9.03
C PHE A 89 -0.64 2.22 10.21
N GLU A 90 -0.71 0.91 10.03
CA GLU A 90 -0.34 -0.09 11.05
C GLU A 90 1.08 0.16 11.58
N ASN A 91 2.01 0.48 10.68
CA ASN A 91 3.39 0.80 11.01
C ASN A 91 3.49 2.11 11.82
N ALA A 92 2.80 3.16 11.38
CA ALA A 92 2.77 4.43 12.11
C ALA A 92 2.15 4.25 13.51
N PHE A 93 1.02 3.55 13.61
CA PHE A 93 0.34 3.25 14.87
C PHE A 93 1.24 2.46 15.82
N SER A 94 1.92 1.42 15.32
CA SER A 94 2.82 0.61 16.15
C SER A 94 4.02 1.42 16.66
N LYS A 95 4.48 2.42 15.90
CA LYS A 95 5.55 3.34 16.35
C LYS A 95 5.10 4.27 17.47
N VAL A 96 3.87 4.78 17.41
CA VAL A 96 3.33 5.73 18.40
C VAL A 96 2.90 5.01 19.67
N SER A 97 2.15 3.92 19.54
CA SER A 97 1.60 3.17 20.68
C SER A 97 2.63 2.26 21.36
N GLY A 98 3.74 1.94 20.69
CA GLY A 98 4.74 0.97 21.18
C GLY A 98 4.22 -0.47 21.25
N LYS A 99 3.01 -0.74 20.77
CA LYS A 99 2.34 -2.04 20.77
C LYS A 99 2.09 -2.50 19.34
N PRO A 100 2.03 -3.82 19.07
CA PRO A 100 1.61 -4.30 17.75
C PRO A 100 0.19 -3.82 17.45
N PHE A 101 -0.04 -3.39 16.21
CA PHE A 101 -1.38 -3.04 15.76
C PHE A 101 -2.34 -4.22 15.94
N SER A 102 -3.48 -3.95 16.58
CA SER A 102 -4.61 -4.87 16.65
C SER A 102 -5.87 -4.12 16.23
N PRO A 103 -6.65 -4.63 15.26
CA PRO A 103 -7.91 -4.00 14.86
C PRO A 103 -8.84 -3.73 16.05
N SER A 104 -8.92 -4.65 17.01
CA SER A 104 -9.73 -4.47 18.22
C SER A 104 -9.24 -3.33 19.11
N SER A 105 -7.93 -3.17 19.26
CA SER A 105 -7.36 -2.07 20.05
C SER A 105 -7.60 -0.73 19.38
N PHE A 106 -7.56 -0.69 18.05
CA PHE A 106 -7.82 0.52 17.30
C PHE A 106 -9.30 0.93 17.39
N VAL A 107 -10.22 -0.01 17.17
CA VAL A 107 -11.66 0.22 17.32
C VAL A 107 -11.98 0.67 18.74
N ALA A 108 -11.41 0.05 19.78
CA ALA A 108 -11.61 0.48 21.15
C ALA A 108 -11.19 1.94 21.39
N THR A 109 -10.02 2.36 20.88
CA THR A 109 -9.58 3.75 21.00
C THR A 109 -10.50 4.74 20.27
N LEU A 110 -11.04 4.38 19.10
CA LEU A 110 -12.00 5.22 18.39
C LEU A 110 -13.32 5.37 19.17
N LEU A 111 -13.82 4.28 19.74
CA LEU A 111 -15.06 4.27 20.53
C LEU A 111 -14.92 5.07 21.83
N GLU A 112 -13.71 5.18 22.38
CA GLU A 112 -13.43 6.00 23.58
C GLU A 112 -13.41 7.52 23.29
N GLU A 113 -13.16 7.93 22.04
CA GLU A 113 -13.14 9.34 21.64
C GLU A 113 -14.53 9.91 21.31
N GLU A 114 -15.50 9.03 21.03
CA GLU A 114 -16.86 9.40 20.66
C GLU A 114 -17.65 9.94 21.86
N LYS A 115 -18.34 11.07 21.68
CA LYS A 115 -19.02 11.79 22.78
C LYS A 115 -20.54 11.62 22.74
N ASP A 116 -21.11 11.33 21.58
CA ASP A 116 -22.55 11.10 21.45
C ASP A 116 -22.88 9.63 21.69
N THR A 117 -23.70 9.37 22.72
CA THR A 117 -24.08 8.01 23.12
C THR A 117 -25.01 7.34 22.11
N SER A 118 -25.82 8.10 21.37
CA SER A 118 -26.74 7.56 20.37
C SER A 118 -25.99 7.08 19.15
N ASP A 119 -25.08 7.91 18.65
CA ASP A 119 -24.26 7.58 17.47
C ASP A 119 -23.30 6.42 17.80
N LEU A 120 -22.73 6.42 19.01
CA LEU A 120 -21.86 5.34 19.49
C LEU A 120 -22.57 3.97 19.51
N LEU A 121 -23.82 3.90 19.98
CA LEU A 121 -24.59 2.64 19.98
C LEU A 121 -24.83 2.15 18.55
N SER A 122 -25.20 3.05 17.63
CA SER A 122 -25.44 2.69 16.23
C SER A 122 -24.18 2.20 15.51
N GLU A 123 -23.02 2.77 15.86
CA GLU A 123 -21.73 2.34 15.32
C GLU A 123 -21.33 0.96 15.88
N ILE A 124 -21.56 0.71 17.17
CA ILE A 124 -21.34 -0.61 17.79
C ILE A 124 -22.20 -1.68 17.11
N ASP A 125 -23.49 -1.42 16.90
CA ASP A 125 -24.39 -2.36 16.21
C ASP A 125 -23.91 -2.66 14.78
N SER A 126 -23.46 -1.63 14.06
CA SER A 126 -22.90 -1.76 12.71
C SER A 126 -21.63 -2.62 12.70
N LEU A 127 -20.74 -2.42 13.68
CA LEU A 127 -19.53 -3.24 13.84
C LEU A 127 -19.86 -4.70 14.18
N GLU A 128 -20.85 -4.95 15.04
CA GLU A 128 -21.30 -6.31 15.37
C GLU A 128 -21.85 -7.05 14.14
N GLN A 129 -22.61 -6.36 13.28
CA GLN A 129 -23.10 -6.92 12.02
C GLN A 129 -21.96 -7.30 11.08
N LEU A 130 -20.97 -6.42 10.90
CA LEU A 130 -19.79 -6.68 10.06
C LEU A 130 -18.98 -7.89 10.57
N ILE A 131 -18.78 -7.98 11.90
CA ILE A 131 -18.07 -9.11 12.51
C ILE A 131 -18.86 -10.42 12.32
N SER A 132 -20.18 -10.37 12.48
CA SER A 132 -21.05 -11.55 12.33
C SER A 132 -21.04 -12.07 10.90
N GLN A 133 -21.20 -11.18 9.91
CA GLN A 133 -21.08 -11.54 8.49
C GLN A 133 -19.71 -12.17 8.19
N LYS A 134 -18.63 -11.59 8.72
CA LYS A 134 -17.28 -12.12 8.49
C LYS A 134 -17.08 -13.51 9.08
N ARG A 135 -17.66 -13.79 10.25
CA ARG A 135 -17.65 -15.12 10.88
C ARG A 135 -18.38 -16.14 10.01
N GLU A 136 -19.54 -15.79 9.47
CA GLU A 136 -20.29 -16.67 8.58
C GLU A 136 -19.51 -17.00 7.30
N GLU A 137 -18.92 -16.00 6.65
CA GLU A 137 -18.07 -16.20 5.45
C GLU A 137 -16.94 -17.20 5.71
N LEU A 138 -16.29 -17.11 6.88
CA LEU A 138 -15.20 -18.01 7.26
C LEU A 138 -15.71 -19.41 7.61
N SER A 139 -16.89 -19.53 8.22
CA SER A 139 -17.50 -20.83 8.53
C SER A 139 -17.90 -21.63 7.29
N LYS A 140 -18.31 -20.94 6.20
CA LYS A 140 -18.70 -21.55 4.92
C LYS A 140 -17.51 -21.97 4.05
N LYS A 141 -16.29 -21.53 4.40
CA LYS A 141 -15.06 -21.77 3.65
C LYS A 141 -14.25 -22.98 4.18
N ASN A 142 -14.70 -23.56 5.30
CA ASN A 142 -14.25 -24.83 5.87
C ASN A 142 -15.25 -25.93 5.55
#